data_AF-A0A7V1HC13-F1
#
_entry.id   AF-A0A7V1HC13-F1
#
_cell.length_a   1.000
_cell.length_b   1.000
_cell.length_c   1.000
_cell.angle_alpha   90.00
_cell.angle_beta   90.00
_cell.angle_gamma   90.00
#
_symmetry.space_group_name_H-M   'P 1'
#
loop_
_entity.id
_entity.type
_entity.pdbx_description
1 polymer ?
#
loop_
_entity_poly.entity_id
_entity_poly.type
_entity_poly.pdbx_seq_one_letter_code
_entity_poly.pdbx_strand_id
1 'polypeptide(L)'
;NSRILIALSEMVKTGGLGNDISELPVAGAAPEWMSEKAISIGQYFVASGVFTVFGIGLPVQGSKVFSRHIFEEFEDLFGGMWAAEPDINKMAGLMIDHINKKREKLGISKAKERVLYDMEMRRGLEI
;
A
#
# COMPACT_ATOMS: atom_id res chain seq x y z
N ASN A 1 -4.85 1.06 -15.31
CA ASN A 1 -3.89 0.80 -14.22
C ASN A 1 -2.71 1.77 -14.23
N SER A 2 -2.11 2.14 -15.36
CA SER A 2 -1.09 3.22 -15.40
C SER A 2 -1.57 4.54 -14.78
N ARG A 3 -2.84 4.93 -15.02
CA ARG A 3 -3.47 6.10 -14.38
C ARG A 3 -3.45 6.05 -12.84
N ILE A 4 -3.50 4.85 -12.25
CA ILE A 4 -3.41 4.67 -10.80
C ILE A 4 -2.00 5.04 -10.34
N LEU A 5 -0.96 4.52 -11.00
CA LEU A 5 0.42 4.91 -10.70
C LEU A 5 0.67 6.41 -10.89
N ILE A 6 0.09 7.03 -11.94
CA ILE A 6 0.17 8.48 -12.13
C ILE A 6 -0.44 9.22 -10.94
N ALA A 7 -1.63 8.80 -10.48
CA ALA A 7 -2.27 9.40 -9.32
C ALA A 7 -1.42 9.23 -8.05
N LEU A 8 -0.88 8.04 -7.79
CA LEU A 8 0.01 7.78 -6.65
C LEU A 8 1.28 8.62 -6.72
N SER A 9 1.89 8.70 -7.89
CA SER A 9 3.10 9.52 -8.12
C SER A 9 2.81 11.00 -7.88
N GLU A 10 1.64 11.50 -8.31
CA GLU A 10 1.25 12.89 -8.06
C GLU A 10 0.93 13.15 -6.59
N MET A 11 0.37 12.18 -5.86
CA MET A 11 0.16 12.29 -4.41
C MET A 11 1.49 12.41 -3.66
N VAL A 12 2.49 11.60 -4.01
CA VAL A 12 3.85 11.71 -3.43
C VAL A 12 4.50 13.04 -3.81
N LYS A 13 4.42 13.43 -5.09
CA LYS A 13 5.03 14.66 -5.60
C LYS A 13 4.42 15.92 -4.98
N THR A 14 3.10 15.94 -4.77
CA THR A 14 2.42 17.04 -4.07
C THR A 14 2.85 17.11 -2.60
N GLY A 15 3.21 15.96 -2.03
CA GLY A 15 3.67 15.83 -0.65
C GLY A 15 2.54 15.92 0.38
N GLY A 16 2.93 15.97 1.65
CA GLY A 16 2.00 16.12 2.78
C GLY A 16 1.43 14.82 3.34
N LEU A 17 1.63 13.68 2.66
CA LEU A 17 1.26 12.36 3.17
C LEU A 17 2.46 11.43 3.35
N GLY A 18 3.35 11.33 2.36
CA GLY A 18 4.57 10.52 2.41
C GLY A 18 5.55 10.94 1.31
N ASN A 19 6.77 10.42 1.35
CA ASN A 19 7.86 10.72 0.41
C ASN A 19 8.05 9.64 -0.67
N ASP A 20 7.39 8.50 -0.52
CA ASP A 20 7.41 7.40 -1.48
C ASP A 20 6.03 6.73 -1.60
N ILE A 21 5.76 6.07 -2.73
CA ILE A 21 4.47 5.39 -2.96
C ILE A 21 4.26 4.29 -1.90
N SER A 22 5.33 3.63 -1.46
CA SER A 22 5.26 2.59 -0.43
C SER A 22 4.79 3.09 0.93
N GLU A 23 4.84 4.40 1.20
CA GLU A 23 4.35 4.97 2.45
C GLU A 23 2.85 5.24 2.40
N LEU A 24 2.27 5.35 1.19
CA LEU A 24 0.87 5.67 1.02
C LEU A 24 -0.04 4.54 1.54
N PRO A 25 -1.18 4.87 2.17
CA PRO A 25 -2.12 3.88 2.68
C PRO A 25 -3.04 3.37 1.56
N VAL A 26 -2.45 2.66 0.60
CA VAL A 26 -3.11 2.11 -0.60
C VAL A 26 -2.82 0.63 -0.78
N ALA A 27 -3.71 -0.09 -1.43
CA ALA A 27 -3.55 -1.50 -1.77
C ALA A 27 -4.13 -1.79 -3.17
N GLY A 28 -3.53 -2.74 -3.88
CA GLY A 28 -4.04 -3.32 -5.11
C GLY A 28 -4.73 -4.66 -4.83
N ALA A 29 -5.75 -4.99 -5.62
CA ALA A 29 -6.41 -6.29 -5.55
C ALA A 29 -6.76 -6.81 -6.94
N ALA A 30 -6.53 -8.10 -7.15
CA ALA A 30 -6.98 -8.85 -8.31
C ALA A 30 -7.68 -10.14 -7.84
N PRO A 31 -8.95 -10.04 -7.39
CA PRO A 31 -9.67 -11.17 -6.77
C PRO A 31 -9.86 -12.35 -7.73
N GLU A 32 -10.19 -12.07 -8.99
CA GLU A 32 -10.51 -13.08 -10.00
C GLU A 32 -9.57 -12.98 -11.20
N TRP A 33 -8.27 -12.89 -10.93
CA TRP A 33 -7.27 -12.77 -11.99
C TRP A 33 -7.20 -14.05 -12.83
N MET A 34 -7.10 -13.90 -14.16
CA MET A 34 -7.03 -15.04 -15.09
C MET A 34 -5.83 -14.96 -16.03
N SER A 35 -5.52 -13.76 -16.50
CA SER A 35 -4.50 -13.57 -17.55
C SER A 35 -3.13 -13.25 -16.98
N GLU A 36 -2.07 -13.62 -17.69
CA GLU A 36 -0.69 -13.22 -17.39
C GLU A 36 -0.52 -11.70 -17.29
N LYS A 37 -1.34 -10.94 -18.04
CA LYS A 37 -1.37 -9.48 -17.92
C LYS A 37 -1.71 -9.02 -16.49
N ALA A 38 -2.55 -9.75 -15.77
CA ALA A 38 -2.89 -9.42 -14.38
C ALA A 38 -1.70 -9.67 -13.44
N ILE A 39 -0.92 -10.73 -13.68
CA ILE A 39 0.34 -10.99 -12.97
C ILE A 39 1.33 -9.85 -13.23
N SER A 40 1.51 -9.45 -14.50
CA SER A 40 2.40 -8.33 -14.85
C SER A 40 1.94 -7.02 -14.19
N ILE A 41 0.63 -6.80 -14.09
CA ILE A 41 0.06 -5.64 -13.39
C ILE A 41 0.41 -5.66 -11.91
N GLY A 42 0.16 -6.76 -11.21
CA GLY A 42 0.50 -6.85 -9.80
C GLY A 42 2.01 -6.75 -9.58
N GLN A 43 2.84 -7.28 -10.50
CA GLN A 43 4.28 -7.15 -10.40
C GLN A 43 4.72 -5.69 -10.43
N TYR A 44 4.26 -4.89 -11.40
CA TYR A 44 4.69 -3.49 -11.45
C TYR A 44 4.04 -2.65 -10.33
N PHE A 45 2.87 -3.03 -9.81
CA PHE A 45 2.30 -2.38 -8.62
C PHE A 45 3.18 -2.62 -7.40
N VAL A 46 3.57 -3.88 -7.15
CA VAL A 46 4.43 -4.26 -6.04
C VAL A 46 5.81 -3.63 -6.16
N ALA A 47 6.42 -3.66 -7.34
CA ALA A 47 7.71 -3.01 -7.59
C ALA A 47 7.63 -1.46 -7.46
N SER A 48 6.43 -0.87 -7.57
CA SER A 48 6.19 0.55 -7.29
C SER A 48 5.83 0.84 -5.83
N GLY A 49 5.91 -0.16 -4.94
CA GLY A 49 5.63 0.00 -3.51
C GLY A 49 4.20 -0.29 -3.06
N VAL A 50 3.34 -0.80 -3.94
CA VAL A 50 1.93 -1.08 -3.61
C VAL A 50 1.73 -2.54 -3.24
N PHE A 51 1.30 -2.80 -2.01
CA PHE A 51 0.84 -4.14 -1.60
C PHE A 51 -0.30 -4.62 -2.50
N THR A 52 -0.18 -5.82 -3.06
CA THR A 52 -1.15 -6.34 -4.03
C THR A 52 -1.59 -7.77 -3.69
N VAL A 53 -2.90 -7.95 -3.51
CA VAL A 53 -3.50 -9.25 -3.16
C VAL A 53 -4.20 -9.90 -4.36
N PHE A 54 -3.99 -11.21 -4.52
CA PHE A 54 -4.58 -12.04 -5.57
C PHE A 54 -5.57 -13.03 -4.96
N GLY A 55 -6.76 -13.19 -5.56
CA GLY A 55 -7.81 -14.05 -5.00
C GLY A 55 -7.83 -15.46 -5.56
N ILE A 56 -6.95 -15.74 -6.50
CA ILE A 56 -6.69 -17.09 -7.00
C ILE A 56 -5.23 -17.41 -6.68
N GLY A 57 -4.96 -18.64 -6.27
CA GLY A 57 -3.61 -19.09 -5.92
C GLY A 57 -2.62 -18.89 -7.07
N LEU A 58 -1.37 -18.59 -6.71
CA LEU A 58 -0.30 -18.34 -7.68
C LEU A 58 0.52 -19.61 -7.92
N PRO A 59 0.96 -19.88 -9.16
CA PRO A 59 1.74 -21.08 -9.50
C PRO A 59 3.21 -20.96 -9.05
N VAL A 60 3.43 -20.62 -7.79
CA VAL A 60 4.74 -20.29 -7.19
C VAL A 60 5.11 -21.18 -6.02
N GLN A 61 4.12 -21.94 -5.49
CA GLN A 61 4.25 -22.80 -4.32
C GLN A 61 5.24 -23.96 -4.50
N GLY A 62 5.63 -24.28 -5.75
CA GLY A 62 6.64 -25.30 -6.05
C GLY A 62 8.05 -24.93 -5.55
N SER A 63 8.32 -23.65 -5.28
CA SER A 63 9.60 -23.19 -4.73
C SER A 63 9.38 -22.37 -3.46
N LYS A 64 9.84 -22.89 -2.32
CA LYS A 64 9.79 -22.17 -1.04
C LYS A 64 10.64 -20.89 -1.08
N VAL A 65 11.79 -20.94 -1.74
CA VAL A 65 12.68 -19.78 -1.88
C VAL A 65 11.99 -18.68 -2.66
N PHE A 66 11.38 -19.02 -3.81
CA PHE A 66 10.69 -18.04 -4.63
C PHE A 66 9.42 -17.50 -3.94
N SER A 67 8.65 -18.37 -3.29
CA SER A 67 7.47 -17.96 -2.53
C SER A 67 7.84 -16.96 -1.43
N ARG A 68 8.89 -17.26 -0.64
CA ARG A 68 9.36 -16.33 0.40
C ARG A 68 9.83 -15.00 -0.19
N HIS A 69 10.53 -15.05 -1.32
CA HIS A 69 11.02 -13.86 -1.99
C HIS A 69 9.88 -12.88 -2.34
N ILE A 70 8.79 -13.38 -2.94
CA ILE A 70 7.69 -12.53 -3.42
C ILE A 70 6.68 -12.14 -2.34
N PHE A 71 6.48 -12.98 -1.33
CA PHE A 71 5.48 -12.79 -0.28
C PHE A 71 6.05 -12.10 0.98
N GLU A 72 7.37 -12.08 1.16
CA GLU A 72 8.01 -11.50 2.35
C GLU A 72 9.11 -10.51 1.94
N GLU A 73 10.14 -10.99 1.24
CA GLU A 73 11.37 -10.20 0.97
C GLU A 73 11.09 -8.96 0.08
N PHE A 74 10.02 -8.99 -0.73
CA PHE A 74 9.57 -7.84 -1.51
C PHE A 74 9.14 -6.64 -0.65
N GLU A 75 8.57 -6.84 0.55
CA GLU A 75 8.21 -5.71 1.42
C GLU A 75 9.45 -4.91 1.81
N ASP A 76 10.59 -5.57 2.05
CA ASP A 76 11.85 -4.91 2.39
C ASP A 76 12.51 -4.24 1.18
N LEU A 77 12.38 -4.85 -0.01
CA LEU A 77 13.01 -4.35 -1.24
C LEU A 77 12.25 -3.17 -1.86
N PHE A 78 10.93 -3.25 -1.89
CA PHE A 78 10.07 -2.30 -2.62
C PHE A 78 9.07 -1.57 -1.72
N GLY A 79 8.83 -2.03 -0.49
CA GLY A 79 7.79 -1.51 0.38
C GLY A 79 6.37 -1.99 0.07
N GLY A 80 6.20 -2.71 -1.04
CA GLY A 80 5.03 -3.50 -1.42
C GLY A 80 5.40 -4.98 -1.55
N MET A 81 4.42 -5.86 -1.44
CA MET A 81 4.60 -7.31 -1.60
C MET A 81 3.35 -7.96 -2.18
N TRP A 82 3.48 -9.21 -2.61
CA TRP A 82 2.35 -10.01 -3.06
C TRP A 82 1.60 -10.58 -1.85
N ALA A 83 0.32 -10.87 -2.03
CA ALA A 83 -0.43 -11.77 -1.17
C ALA A 83 -1.37 -12.63 -2.02
N ALA A 84 -1.69 -13.83 -1.56
CA ALA A 84 -2.66 -14.70 -2.20
C ALA A 84 -3.64 -15.23 -1.15
N GLU A 85 -4.92 -14.86 -1.28
CA GLU A 85 -5.97 -15.24 -0.34
C GLU A 85 -7.29 -15.46 -1.09
N PRO A 86 -7.78 -16.72 -1.20
CA PRO A 86 -9.02 -17.01 -1.92
C PRO A 86 -10.30 -16.62 -1.19
N ASP A 87 -10.27 -16.45 0.15
CA ASP A 87 -11.43 -15.95 0.89
C ASP A 87 -11.55 -14.43 0.75
N ILE A 88 -12.65 -13.97 0.16
CA ILE A 88 -12.89 -12.54 -0.12
C ILE A 88 -12.91 -11.69 1.17
N ASN A 89 -13.42 -12.23 2.28
CA ASN A 89 -13.46 -11.49 3.55
C ASN A 89 -12.06 -11.36 4.14
N LYS A 90 -11.25 -12.43 4.10
CA LYS A 90 -9.86 -12.37 4.53
C LYS A 90 -9.03 -11.47 3.64
N MET A 91 -9.24 -11.50 2.32
CA MET A 91 -8.61 -10.58 1.39
C MET A 91 -8.91 -9.11 1.76
N ALA A 92 -10.18 -8.79 2.02
CA ALA A 92 -10.56 -7.46 2.47
C ALA A 92 -9.87 -7.10 3.79
N GLY A 93 -9.81 -8.04 4.74
CA GLY A 93 -9.05 -7.91 5.99
C GLY A 93 -7.58 -7.55 5.75
N LEU A 94 -6.88 -8.30 4.89
CA LEU A 94 -5.47 -8.04 4.55
C LEU A 94 -5.26 -6.63 4.01
N MET A 95 -6.14 -6.16 3.12
CA MET A 95 -6.04 -4.79 2.58
C MET A 95 -6.28 -3.74 3.67
N ILE A 96 -7.31 -3.92 4.50
CA ILE A 96 -7.66 -2.99 5.58
C ILE A 96 -6.52 -2.92 6.60
N ASP A 97 -5.97 -4.06 7.00
CA ASP A 97 -4.86 -4.15 7.94
C ASP A 97 -3.61 -3.47 7.38
N HIS A 98 -3.30 -3.69 6.10
CA HIS A 98 -2.20 -3.01 5.42
C HIS A 98 -2.38 -1.48 5.41
N ILE A 99 -3.57 -1.01 5.01
CA ILE A 99 -3.90 0.41 4.96
C ILE A 99 -3.78 1.03 6.36
N ASN A 100 -4.31 0.36 7.39
CA ASN A 100 -4.22 0.82 8.77
C ASN A 100 -2.77 0.89 9.26
N LYS A 101 -1.94 -0.14 9.00
CA LYS A 101 -0.50 -0.15 9.31
C LYS A 101 0.21 1.06 8.70
N LYS A 102 -0.09 1.39 7.43
CA LYS A 102 0.49 2.56 6.76
C LYS A 102 -0.03 3.88 7.37
N ARG A 103 -1.33 4.00 7.64
CA ARG A 103 -1.94 5.17 8.30
C ARG A 103 -1.34 5.45 9.68
N GLU A 104 -1.06 4.40 10.46
CA GLU A 104 -0.41 4.50 11.76
C GLU A 104 1.02 5.03 11.62
N LYS A 105 1.81 4.48 10.69
CA LYS A 105 3.17 4.96 10.39
C LYS A 105 3.20 6.43 9.97
N LEU A 106 2.17 6.88 9.25
CA LEU A 106 1.99 8.28 8.84
C LEU A 106 1.42 9.19 9.93
N GLY A 107 1.02 8.64 11.08
CA GLY A 107 0.42 9.43 12.17
C GLY A 107 -0.99 9.95 11.89
N ILE A 108 -1.72 9.37 10.93
CA ILE A 108 -3.09 9.78 10.53
C ILE A 108 -4.16 8.76 10.95
N SER A 109 -3.83 7.83 11.84
CA SER A 109 -4.77 6.85 12.37
C SER A 109 -5.82 7.46 13.31
N LYS A 110 -5.54 8.62 13.92
CA LYS A 110 -6.46 9.32 14.82
C LYS A 110 -6.90 10.66 14.23
N ALA A 111 -8.15 11.03 14.49
CA ALA A 111 -8.61 12.38 14.21
C ALA A 111 -7.79 13.37 15.05
N LYS A 112 -7.06 14.29 14.40
CA LYS A 112 -6.44 15.41 15.10
C LYS A 112 -7.55 16.22 15.77
N GLU A 113 -7.39 16.49 17.05
CA GLU A 113 -8.26 17.39 17.78
C GLU A 113 -8.23 18.76 17.07
N ARG A 114 -9.40 19.28 16.67
CA ARG A 114 -9.48 20.57 15.98
C ARG A 114 -9.28 21.66 17.02
N VAL A 115 -8.02 22.01 17.28
CA VAL A 115 -7.68 23.14 18.15
C VAL A 115 -7.93 24.43 17.37
N LEU A 116 -8.83 25.26 17.89
CA LEU A 116 -9.10 26.58 17.35
C LEU A 116 -7.99 27.51 17.83
N TYR A 117 -6.94 27.64 17.02
CA TYR A 117 -5.80 28.52 17.35
C TYR A 117 -6.27 29.98 17.42
N ASP A 118 -6.22 30.54 18.61
CA ASP A 118 -6.39 31.98 18.83
C ASP A 118 -5.17 32.78 18.33
N MET A 119 -5.29 34.10 18.36
CA MET A 119 -4.24 35.02 17.88
C MET A 119 -2.94 34.91 18.69
N GLU A 120 -2.98 34.46 19.95
CA GLU A 120 -1.78 34.31 20.79
C GLU A 120 -1.04 33.02 20.46
N MET A 121 -1.75 31.90 20.29
CA MET A 121 -1.14 30.63 19.89
C MET A 121 -0.52 30.70 18.48
N ARG A 122 -1.08 31.50 17.57
CA ARG A 122 -0.49 31.72 16.23
C ARG A 122 0.82 32.49 16.29
N ARG A 123 0.96 33.44 17.22
CA ARG A 123 2.20 34.21 17.42
C ARG A 123 3.33 33.37 18.03
N GLY A 124 3.00 32.32 18.79
CA GLY A 124 3.98 31.41 19.39
C GLY A 124 4.51 30.31 18.46
N LEU A 125 3.97 30.18 17.24
CA LEU A 125 4.39 29.16 16.26
C LEU A 125 5.54 29.62 15.35
N GLU A 126 6.07 30.83 15.52
CA GLU A 126 7.30 31.26 14.84
C GLU A 126 8.54 30.81 15.61
N ILE A 127 9.03 29.59 15.31
CA ILE A 127 10.45 29.20 15.30
C ILE A 127 10.66 28.25 14.12
#